data_AF-A0A550JH86-F1
#
_entry.id   AF-A0A550JH86-F1
#
_cell.length_a   1.000
_cell.length_b   1.000
_cell.length_c   1.000
_cell.angle_alpha   90.00
_cell.angle_beta   90.00
_cell.angle_gamma   90.00
#
_symmetry.space_group_name_H-M   'P 1'
#
loop_
_entity.id
_entity.type
_entity.pdbx_description
1 polymer ?
#
loop_
_entity_poly.entity_id
_entity_poly.type
_entity_poly.pdbx_seq_one_letter_code
_entity_poly.pdbx_strand_id
1 'polypeptide(L)'
;MKRILPLMIFLLLFGVESAAPCFGPKLYLGVPEGMRFQLLAELTVVYIKEKTGVETVRTTVAPAAAVAGVRGATFDLALSATPAENLTLLLAAPGGPFLLSGPRVLTDLQFSTVPAALKKLGGLLNEDFFVGLTAEVEGGAEPAAVVGRALREKRWI
;
A
#
# COMPACT_ATOMS: atom_id res chain seq x y z
N MET A 1 7.26 6.14 60.05
CA MET A 1 7.50 6.36 58.59
C MET A 1 8.23 5.18 57.96
N LYS A 2 7.63 3.97 57.89
CA LYS A 2 8.33 2.76 57.36
C LYS A 2 7.42 1.76 56.61
N ARG A 3 6.22 2.16 56.21
CA ARG A 3 5.24 1.28 55.54
C ARG A 3 4.78 1.74 54.15
N ILE A 4 5.41 2.76 53.57
CA ILE A 4 5.06 3.28 52.23
C ILE A 4 5.96 2.65 51.14
N LEU A 5 7.10 2.08 51.53
CA LEU A 5 8.07 1.46 50.62
C LEU A 5 7.55 0.23 49.82
N PRO A 6 6.74 -0.69 50.38
CA PRO A 6 6.31 -1.86 49.60
C PRO A 6 5.22 -1.52 48.57
N LEU A 7 4.47 -0.42 48.78
CA LEU A 7 3.40 0.00 47.86
C LEU A 7 3.98 0.61 46.56
N MET A 8 5.11 1.31 46.67
CA MET A 8 5.78 1.93 45.53
C MET A 8 6.47 0.90 44.62
N ILE A 9 6.91 -0.24 45.18
CA ILE A 9 7.51 -1.35 44.42
C ILE A 9 6.45 -2.11 43.62
N PHE A 10 5.22 -2.24 44.14
CA PHE A 10 4.13 -2.92 43.44
C PHE A 10 3.61 -2.12 42.23
N LEU A 11 3.65 -0.79 42.30
CA LEU A 11 3.23 0.11 41.21
C LEU A 11 4.24 0.19 40.04
N LEU A 12 5.52 -0.14 40.26
CA LEU A 12 6.54 -0.21 39.22
C LEU A 12 6.56 -1.57 38.47
N LEU A 13 5.88 -2.58 38.99
CA LEU A 13 5.79 -3.92 38.39
C LEU A 13 4.60 -4.07 37.43
N PHE A 14 3.65 -3.14 37.44
CA PHE A 14 2.69 -2.99 36.34
C PHE A 14 3.35 -2.17 35.23
N GLY A 15 4.35 -2.79 34.62
CA GLY A 15 4.88 -2.35 33.34
C GLY A 15 3.70 -2.08 32.42
N VAL A 16 3.70 -0.88 31.84
CA VAL A 16 2.87 -0.55 30.69
C VAL A 16 3.30 -1.54 29.61
N GLU A 17 2.57 -2.66 29.50
CA GLU A 17 2.67 -3.51 28.33
C GLU A 17 2.37 -2.58 27.16
N SER A 18 3.38 -2.32 26.33
CA SER A 18 3.19 -1.66 25.05
C SER A 18 2.02 -2.38 24.39
N ALA A 19 0.86 -1.71 24.32
CA ALA A 19 -0.25 -2.21 23.55
C ALA A 19 0.34 -2.49 22.16
N ALA A 20 0.47 -3.78 21.82
CA ALA A 20 0.84 -4.17 20.48
C ALA A 20 -0.14 -3.39 19.60
N PRO A 21 0.35 -2.46 18.76
CA PRO A 21 -0.56 -1.61 18.02
C PRO A 21 -1.46 -2.56 17.25
N CYS A 22 -2.76 -2.53 17.58
CA CYS A 22 -3.79 -3.33 16.93
C CYS A 22 -3.94 -2.80 15.50
N PHE A 23 -2.90 -2.96 14.70
CA PHE A 23 -2.92 -2.70 13.28
C PHE A 23 -3.91 -3.71 12.71
N GLY A 24 -4.95 -3.17 12.09
CA GLY A 24 -5.95 -3.95 11.40
C GLY A 24 -5.34 -4.89 10.35
N PRO A 25 -6.17 -5.74 9.75
CA PRO A 25 -5.75 -6.68 8.71
C PRO A 25 -5.01 -5.94 7.60
N LYS A 26 -3.85 -6.47 7.20
CA LYS A 26 -3.01 -5.88 6.16
C LYS A 26 -3.32 -6.48 4.79
N LEU A 27 -3.07 -5.69 3.75
CA LEU A 27 -2.98 -6.17 2.38
C LEU A 27 -1.52 -6.47 2.01
N TYR A 28 -1.31 -7.49 1.19
CA TYR A 28 0.00 -7.81 0.64
C TYR A 28 0.03 -7.50 -0.86
N LEU A 29 1.01 -6.70 -1.27
CA LEU A 29 1.21 -6.23 -2.64
C LEU A 29 2.51 -6.81 -3.21
N GLY A 30 2.38 -7.69 -4.21
CA GLY A 30 3.51 -8.18 -4.99
C GLY A 30 3.98 -7.13 -6.00
N VAL A 31 5.23 -6.69 -5.90
CA VAL A 31 5.79 -5.61 -6.72
C VAL A 31 6.97 -6.17 -7.52
N PRO A 32 6.91 -6.20 -8.87
CA PRO A 32 8.08 -6.52 -9.67
C PRO A 32 9.20 -5.50 -9.49
N GLU A 33 10.45 -5.92 -9.75
CA GLU A 33 11.55 -4.95 -9.88
C GLU A 33 11.30 -3.99 -11.05
N GLY A 34 11.75 -2.75 -10.88
CA GLY A 34 11.59 -1.69 -11.87
C GLY A 34 10.96 -0.45 -11.28
N MET A 35 11.52 0.69 -11.64
CA MET A 35 11.15 1.98 -11.04
C MET A 35 9.66 2.32 -11.25
N ARG A 36 9.09 2.10 -12.44
CA ARG A 36 7.66 2.36 -12.68
C ARG A 36 6.74 1.50 -11.81
N PHE A 37 7.16 0.27 -11.49
CA PHE A 37 6.43 -0.58 -10.54
C PHE A 37 6.54 -0.03 -9.12
N GLN A 38 7.74 0.36 -8.68
CA GLN A 38 7.93 0.95 -7.35
C GLN A 38 7.15 2.26 -7.18
N LEU A 39 7.12 3.11 -8.21
CA LEU A 39 6.37 4.35 -8.21
C LEU A 39 4.86 4.10 -8.10
N LEU A 40 4.29 3.21 -8.92
CA LEU A 40 2.87 2.88 -8.82
C LEU A 40 2.54 2.18 -7.50
N ALA A 41 3.45 1.34 -6.97
CA ALA A 41 3.29 0.71 -5.67
C ALA A 41 3.22 1.75 -4.55
N GLU A 42 4.12 2.74 -4.56
CA GLU A 42 4.11 3.83 -3.58
C GLU A 42 2.81 4.66 -3.66
N LEU A 43 2.40 5.07 -4.87
CA LEU A 43 1.10 5.74 -5.10
C LEU A 43 -0.06 4.93 -4.53
N THR A 44 -0.09 3.63 -4.83
CA THR A 44 -1.14 2.71 -4.39
C THR A 44 -1.17 2.60 -2.87
N VAL A 45 -0.02 2.35 -2.24
CA VAL A 45 0.08 2.14 -0.78
C VAL A 45 -0.30 3.40 -0.01
N VAL A 46 0.25 4.56 -0.38
CA VAL A 46 -0.08 5.83 0.28
C VAL A 46 -1.56 6.13 0.11
N TYR A 47 -2.09 6.01 -1.11
CA TYR A 47 -3.49 6.34 -1.36
C TYR A 47 -4.47 5.40 -0.64
N ILE A 48 -4.20 4.09 -0.63
CA ILE A 48 -5.01 3.12 0.14
C ILE A 48 -5.00 3.51 1.61
N LYS A 49 -3.82 3.72 2.20
CA LYS A 49 -3.69 4.07 3.61
C LYS A 49 -4.46 5.35 3.96
N GLU A 50 -4.24 6.42 3.21
CA GLU A 50 -4.86 7.72 3.49
C GLU A 50 -6.38 7.73 3.24
N LYS A 51 -6.89 6.91 2.31
CA LYS A 51 -8.33 6.89 1.99
C LYS A 51 -9.13 5.83 2.72
N THR A 52 -8.49 4.80 3.22
CA THR A 52 -9.19 3.64 3.79
C THR A 52 -8.69 3.25 5.17
N GLY A 53 -7.53 3.76 5.61
CA GLY A 53 -6.85 3.34 6.84
C GLY A 53 -6.20 1.96 6.74
N VAL A 54 -6.31 1.27 5.59
CA VAL A 54 -5.75 -0.08 5.40
C VAL A 54 -4.26 0.00 5.15
N GLU A 55 -3.49 -0.72 5.97
CA GLU A 55 -2.05 -0.86 5.77
C GLU A 55 -1.77 -1.88 4.66
N THR A 56 -0.81 -1.55 3.79
CA THR A 56 -0.41 -2.41 2.68
C THR A 56 1.09 -2.71 2.76
N VAL A 57 1.44 -3.99 2.84
CA VAL A 57 2.82 -4.48 2.88
C VAL A 57 3.27 -4.78 1.45
N ARG A 58 4.39 -4.21 1.05
CA ARG A 58 5.01 -4.46 -0.25
C ARG A 58 6.00 -5.61 -0.17
N THR A 59 6.04 -6.43 -1.20
CA THR A 59 7.05 -7.48 -1.35
C THR A 59 7.59 -7.45 -2.76
N THR A 60 8.88 -7.16 -2.90
CA THR A 60 9.57 -7.22 -4.19
C THR A 60 9.69 -8.67 -4.63
N VAL A 61 9.25 -8.97 -5.85
CA VAL A 61 9.24 -10.33 -6.41
C VAL A 61 9.58 -10.32 -7.89
N ALA A 62 9.88 -11.49 -8.47
CA ALA A 62 9.97 -11.63 -9.92
C ALA A 62 8.60 -11.35 -10.59
N PRO A 63 8.55 -10.83 -11.83
CA PRO A 63 7.28 -10.49 -12.50
C PRO A 63 6.25 -11.63 -12.54
N ALA A 64 6.69 -12.85 -12.88
CA ALA A 64 5.79 -14.01 -12.91
C ALA A 64 5.27 -14.40 -11.52
N ALA A 65 6.08 -14.19 -10.48
CA ALA A 65 5.73 -14.51 -9.09
C ALA A 65 4.67 -13.55 -8.52
N ALA A 66 4.62 -12.29 -9.00
CA ALA A 66 3.58 -11.34 -8.58
C ALA A 66 2.17 -11.85 -8.97
N VAL A 67 1.98 -12.18 -10.25
CA VAL A 67 0.69 -12.69 -10.77
C VAL A 67 0.37 -14.07 -10.18
N ALA A 68 1.36 -14.96 -10.08
CA ALA A 68 1.17 -16.27 -9.46
C ALA A 68 0.78 -16.14 -7.98
N GLY A 69 1.37 -15.19 -7.25
CA GLY A 69 1.06 -14.94 -5.85
C GLY A 69 -0.37 -14.47 -5.62
N VAL A 70 -0.96 -13.68 -6.52
CA VAL A 70 -2.39 -13.33 -6.46
C VAL A 70 -3.27 -14.55 -6.72
N ARG A 71 -2.93 -15.37 -7.73
CA ARG A 71 -3.68 -16.60 -8.04
C ARG A 71 -3.61 -17.62 -6.90
N GLY A 72 -2.47 -17.69 -6.21
CA GLY A 72 -2.23 -18.55 -5.05
C GLY A 72 -2.61 -17.91 -3.72
N ALA A 73 -3.27 -16.75 -3.71
CA ALA A 73 -3.68 -16.01 -2.50
C ALA A 73 -2.54 -15.67 -1.52
N THR A 74 -1.29 -15.64 -1.99
CA THR A 74 -0.13 -15.13 -1.25
C THR A 74 -0.09 -13.61 -1.24
N PHE A 75 -0.56 -13.00 -2.34
CA PHE A 75 -0.73 -11.56 -2.45
C PHE A 75 -2.21 -11.22 -2.64
N ASP A 76 -2.65 -10.14 -2.01
CA ASP A 76 -4.00 -9.59 -2.21
C ASP A 76 -4.05 -8.74 -3.49
N LEU A 77 -2.92 -8.10 -3.82
CA LEU A 77 -2.72 -7.26 -5.00
C LEU A 77 -1.39 -7.59 -5.67
N ALA A 78 -1.28 -7.39 -6.98
CA ALA A 78 -0.01 -7.48 -7.68
C ALA A 78 0.12 -6.44 -8.78
N LEU A 79 1.33 -5.94 -8.98
CA LEU A 79 1.66 -5.17 -10.16
C LEU A 79 2.15 -6.07 -11.29
N SER A 80 1.78 -5.72 -12.52
CA SER A 80 2.17 -6.45 -13.73
C SER A 80 2.39 -5.50 -14.90
N ALA A 81 3.28 -5.85 -15.82
CA ALA A 81 3.52 -5.10 -17.06
C ALA A 81 2.35 -5.24 -18.04
N THR A 82 1.60 -6.34 -17.96
CA THR A 82 0.43 -6.61 -18.80
C THR A 82 -0.77 -6.96 -17.92
N PRO A 83 -2.00 -6.74 -18.41
CA PRO A 83 -3.18 -7.32 -17.79
C PRO A 83 -3.01 -8.84 -17.70
N ALA A 84 -3.65 -9.44 -16.70
CA ALA A 84 -3.69 -10.90 -16.55
C ALA A 84 -5.11 -11.38 -16.74
N GLU A 85 -5.30 -12.40 -17.58
CA GLU A 85 -6.59 -13.06 -17.73
C GLU A 85 -7.09 -13.58 -16.39
N ASN A 86 -8.41 -13.46 -16.18
CA ASN A 86 -9.14 -13.93 -15.00
C ASN A 86 -8.73 -13.26 -13.67
N LEU A 87 -7.99 -12.15 -13.71
CA LEU A 87 -7.76 -11.30 -12.54
C LEU A 87 -8.43 -9.94 -12.75
N THR A 88 -8.99 -9.40 -11.67
CA THR A 88 -9.64 -8.09 -11.72
C THR A 88 -8.56 -7.00 -11.80
N LEU A 89 -8.65 -6.14 -12.81
CA LEU A 89 -7.85 -4.94 -12.91
C LEU A 89 -8.48 -3.82 -12.08
N LEU A 90 -7.77 -3.32 -11.06
CA LEU A 90 -8.26 -2.23 -10.19
C LEU A 90 -7.70 -0.86 -10.58
N LEU A 91 -6.50 -0.81 -11.15
CA LEU A 91 -5.83 0.42 -11.54
C LEU A 91 -4.91 0.16 -12.73
N ALA A 92 -4.89 1.06 -13.70
CA ALA A 92 -3.90 1.08 -14.76
C ALA A 92 -3.22 2.45 -14.74
N ALA A 93 -1.89 2.47 -14.57
CA ALA A 93 -1.16 3.71 -14.73
C ALA A 93 -1.02 4.06 -16.21
N PRO A 94 -1.24 5.33 -16.62
CA PRO A 94 -1.02 5.76 -17.99
C PRO A 94 0.40 5.44 -18.48
N GLY A 95 0.54 4.69 -19.58
CA GLY A 95 1.84 4.24 -20.11
C GLY A 95 2.68 3.38 -19.15
N GLY A 96 2.03 2.83 -18.10
CA GLY A 96 2.68 2.21 -16.96
C GLY A 96 2.09 0.85 -16.60
N PRO A 97 2.40 0.35 -15.39
CA PRO A 97 1.97 -0.95 -14.95
C PRO A 97 0.50 -1.02 -14.56
N PHE A 98 0.00 -2.25 -14.47
CA PHE A 98 -1.36 -2.62 -14.09
C PHE A 98 -1.38 -3.15 -12.65
N LEU A 99 -2.38 -2.76 -11.87
CA LEU A 99 -2.67 -3.28 -10.53
C LEU A 99 -3.79 -4.30 -10.59
N LEU A 100 -3.43 -5.56 -10.39
CA LEU A 100 -4.31 -6.71 -10.40
C LEU A 100 -4.75 -7.03 -8.97
N SER A 101 -5.96 -7.55 -8.83
CA SER A 101 -6.57 -7.90 -7.55
C SER A 101 -6.88 -9.37 -7.43
N GLY A 102 -6.58 -9.91 -6.25
CA GLY A 102 -7.11 -11.18 -5.77
C GLY A 102 -8.53 -11.02 -5.21
N PRO A 103 -9.18 -12.14 -4.83
CA PRO A 103 -10.57 -12.14 -4.39
C PRO A 103 -10.76 -11.43 -3.05
N ARG A 104 -9.80 -11.53 -2.12
CA ARG A 104 -9.93 -10.99 -0.75
C ARG A 104 -10.20 -9.48 -0.72
N VAL A 105 -9.53 -8.70 -1.57
CA VAL A 105 -9.78 -7.25 -1.70
C VAL A 105 -11.21 -6.93 -2.16
N LEU A 106 -11.83 -7.84 -2.90
CA LEU A 106 -13.14 -7.63 -3.52
C LEU A 106 -14.29 -8.16 -2.66
N THR A 107 -14.05 -9.20 -1.87
CA THR A 107 -15.10 -9.94 -1.16
C THR A 107 -15.04 -9.80 0.36
N ASP A 108 -13.88 -9.48 0.93
CA ASP A 108 -13.74 -9.29 2.37
C ASP A 108 -14.22 -7.88 2.77
N LEU A 109 -15.16 -7.84 3.71
CA LEU A 109 -15.75 -6.60 4.21
C LEU A 109 -14.70 -5.65 4.80
N GLN A 110 -13.59 -6.18 5.31
CA GLN A 110 -12.49 -5.41 5.87
C GLN A 110 -11.79 -4.52 4.83
N PHE A 111 -11.89 -4.86 3.53
CA PHE A 111 -11.25 -4.13 2.43
C PHE A 111 -12.25 -3.52 1.44
N SER A 112 -13.54 -3.51 1.77
CA SER A 112 -14.61 -3.11 0.86
C SER A 112 -14.47 -1.69 0.28
N THR A 113 -13.74 -0.80 0.95
CA THR A 113 -13.46 0.58 0.48
C THR A 113 -12.25 0.67 -0.46
N VAL A 114 -11.38 -0.34 -0.49
CA VAL A 114 -10.14 -0.34 -1.28
C VAL A 114 -10.41 -0.31 -2.79
N PRO A 115 -11.30 -1.15 -3.37
CA PRO A 115 -11.60 -1.06 -4.80
C PRO A 115 -12.13 0.32 -5.22
N ALA A 116 -13.00 0.92 -4.41
CA ALA A 116 -13.57 2.25 -4.70
C ALA A 116 -12.50 3.35 -4.63
N ALA A 117 -11.60 3.29 -3.64
CA ALA A 117 -10.46 4.20 -3.54
C ALA A 117 -9.53 4.08 -4.77
N LEU A 118 -9.18 2.86 -5.17
CA LEU A 118 -8.31 2.63 -6.33
C LEU A 118 -8.95 3.06 -7.65
N LYS A 119 -10.26 2.83 -7.82
CA LYS A 119 -11.01 3.34 -8.96
C LYS A 119 -10.97 4.88 -9.00
N LYS A 120 -11.11 5.54 -7.85
CA LYS A 120 -10.99 7.00 -7.75
C LYS A 120 -9.58 7.47 -8.11
N LEU A 121 -8.53 6.82 -7.60
CA LEU A 121 -7.15 7.12 -7.97
C LEU A 121 -6.94 6.99 -9.48
N GLY A 122 -7.46 5.93 -10.10
CA GLY A 122 -7.38 5.73 -11.55
C GLY A 122 -8.04 6.85 -12.36
N GLY A 123 -9.15 7.42 -11.87
CA GLY A 123 -9.77 8.59 -12.49
C GLY A 123 -9.00 9.90 -12.30
N LEU A 124 -8.04 9.95 -11.37
CA LEU A 124 -7.21 11.12 -11.08
C LEU A 124 -5.85 11.07 -11.79
N LEU A 125 -5.31 9.86 -12.02
CA LEU A 125 -4.04 9.66 -12.71
C LEU A 125 -4.20 9.95 -14.21
N ASN A 126 -3.72 11.12 -14.64
CA ASN A 126 -3.52 11.42 -16.05
C ASN A 126 -2.06 11.15 -16.48
N GLU A 127 -1.82 11.14 -17.79
CA GLU A 127 -0.52 10.84 -18.38
C GLU A 127 0.56 11.81 -17.91
N ASP A 128 0.31 13.12 -18.01
CA ASP A 128 1.25 14.16 -17.59
C ASP A 128 1.69 14.01 -16.13
N PHE A 129 0.75 13.70 -15.23
CA PHE A 129 1.05 13.50 -13.82
C PHE A 129 1.95 12.29 -13.62
N PHE A 130 1.60 11.13 -14.19
CA PHE A 130 2.39 9.91 -13.99
C PHE A 130 3.77 9.99 -14.65
N VAL A 131 3.86 10.59 -15.84
CA VAL A 131 5.13 10.85 -16.53
C VAL A 131 5.99 11.83 -15.73
N GLY A 132 5.41 12.91 -15.18
CA GLY A 132 6.12 13.87 -14.35
C GLY A 132 6.73 13.22 -13.11
N LEU A 133 5.97 12.41 -12.38
CA LEU A 133 6.49 11.67 -11.23
C LEU A 133 7.59 10.68 -11.64
N THR A 134 7.42 10.01 -12.78
CA THR A 134 8.42 9.08 -13.30
C THR A 134 9.72 9.81 -13.59
N ALA A 135 9.69 10.94 -14.28
CA ALA A 135 10.87 11.73 -14.61
C ALA A 135 11.61 12.25 -13.37
N GLU A 136 10.89 12.67 -12.32
CA GLU A 136 11.51 13.08 -11.07
C GLU A 136 12.27 11.94 -10.39
N VAL A 137 11.68 10.75 -10.34
CA VAL A 137 12.33 9.56 -9.76
C VAL A 137 13.50 9.08 -10.64
N GLU A 138 13.38 9.15 -11.97
CA GLU A 138 14.49 8.89 -12.90
C GLU A 138 15.65 9.87 -12.69
N GLY A 139 15.34 11.11 -12.30
CA GLY A 139 16.31 12.13 -11.89
C GLY A 139 16.99 11.87 -10.54
N GLY A 140 16.64 10.76 -9.85
CA GLY A 140 17.25 10.33 -8.58
C GLY A 140 16.48 10.75 -7.33
N ALA A 141 15.29 11.33 -7.46
CA ALA A 141 14.45 11.65 -6.31
C ALA A 141 13.90 10.36 -5.65
N GLU A 142 13.72 10.40 -4.33
CA GLU A 142 13.17 9.28 -3.57
C GLU A 142 11.65 9.12 -3.84
N PRO A 143 11.17 7.92 -4.23
CA PRO A 143 9.77 7.72 -4.63
C PRO A 143 8.73 8.14 -3.59
N ALA A 144 8.90 7.81 -2.30
CA ALA A 144 7.93 8.12 -1.27
C ALA A 144 7.81 9.64 -1.02
N ALA A 145 8.93 10.36 -1.07
CA ALA A 145 8.95 11.81 -0.98
C ALA A 145 8.24 12.46 -2.18
N VAL A 146 8.52 12.02 -3.41
CA VAL A 146 7.90 12.54 -4.64
C VAL A 146 6.39 12.30 -4.63
N VAL A 147 5.97 11.06 -4.38
CA VAL A 147 4.55 10.68 -4.34
C VAL A 147 3.81 11.42 -3.23
N GLY A 148 4.34 11.40 -2.00
CA GLY A 148 3.70 12.03 -0.85
C GLY A 148 3.57 13.55 -1.04
N ARG A 149 4.56 14.22 -1.64
CA ARG A 149 4.47 15.64 -1.98
C ARG A 149 3.39 15.88 -3.04
N ALA A 150 3.45 15.16 -4.16
CA ALA A 150 2.55 15.36 -5.29
C ALA A 150 1.07 15.13 -4.92
N LEU A 151 0.78 14.08 -4.13
CA LEU A 151 -0.58 13.81 -3.68
C LEU A 151 -1.13 14.94 -2.77
N ARG A 152 -0.30 15.51 -1.89
CA ARG A 152 -0.71 16.65 -1.03
C ARG A 152 -0.92 17.94 -1.83
N GLU A 153 -0.03 18.24 -2.77
CA GLU A 153 -0.15 19.42 -3.64
C GLU A 153 -1.44 19.38 -4.47
N LYS A 154 -1.81 18.20 -4.96
CA LYS A 154 -3.08 17.98 -5.66
C LYS A 154 -4.30 17.87 -4.73
N ARG A 155 -4.10 17.90 -3.40
CA ARG A 155 -5.13 17.69 -2.36
C ARG A 155 -5.86 16.34 -2.53
N TRP A 156 -5.11 15.33 -2.96
CA TRP A 156 -5.63 13.98 -3.13
C TRP A 156 -5.51 13.19 -1.85
N ILE A 157 -4.65 13.58 -0.91
CA ILE A 157 -4.58 13.10 0.47
C ILE A 157 -4.62 14.30 1.41
#